data_AF-A0AAW1FH98-F1
#
_entry.id   AF-A0AAW1FH98-F1
#
_cell.length_a   1.000
_cell.length_b   1.000
_cell.length_c   1.000
_cell.angle_alpha   90.00
_cell.angle_beta   90.00
_cell.angle_gamma   90.00
#
_symmetry.space_group_name_H-M   'P 1'
#
loop_
_entity.id
_entity.type
_entity.pdbx_description
1 polymer ?
#
loop_
_entity_poly.entity_id
_entity_poly.type
_entity_poly.pdbx_seq_one_letter_code
_entity_poly.pdbx_strand_id
1 'polypeptide(L)'
;MKVFLHCDNANEAYFGKGTKLTVLEPGLNITEPTVTVLRPSPKECKYRSPKDKRQGKERDEREEKKTIVCVASGFYPDHVGVTWKIDGDEIVVKDLYKDETTSVATGSVALQEDKYYNITSRLRVPAKDWFTFEKKFTCTVSFFNGTHTEHYSDSIYGVKDKAREKYLRITQTAKFSYGVFIIKSSAYGAFVAFLVWRLQRSARKHND
;
A
#
# COMPACT_ATOMS: atom_id res chain seq x y z
N MET A 1 9.39 23.08 45.11
CA MET A 1 8.04 22.97 44.54
C MET A 1 7.67 21.49 44.55
N LYS A 2 6.87 21.05 45.54
CA LYS A 2 6.46 19.64 45.67
C LYS A 2 5.27 19.41 44.73
N VAL A 3 5.44 18.60 43.70
CA VAL A 3 4.34 18.09 42.90
C VAL A 3 3.64 17.03 43.76
N PHE A 4 2.44 17.34 44.24
CA PHE A 4 1.56 16.35 44.87
C PHE A 4 0.89 15.55 43.75
N LEU A 5 1.33 14.31 43.55
CA LEU A 5 0.60 13.32 42.78
C LEU A 5 -0.49 12.75 43.71
N HIS A 6 -1.71 13.24 43.55
CA HIS A 6 -2.88 12.60 44.14
C HIS A 6 -3.29 11.45 43.22
N CYS A 7 -2.92 10.22 43.57
CA CYS A 7 -3.51 9.03 42.96
C CYS A 7 -4.89 8.84 43.59
N ASP A 8 -5.93 9.28 42.88
CA ASP A 8 -7.30 8.96 43.24
C ASP A 8 -7.61 7.48 42.90
N ASN A 9 -8.43 6.84 43.73
CA ASN A 9 -8.69 5.40 43.67
C ASN A 9 -9.44 5.00 42.39
N ALA A 10 -8.77 4.20 41.55
CA ALA A 10 -9.32 3.13 40.69
C ALA A 10 -10.51 3.39 39.75
N ASN A 11 -10.86 4.64 39.41
CA ASN A 11 -11.87 4.92 38.38
C ASN A 11 -11.23 5.57 37.14
N GLU A 12 -11.65 5.13 35.95
CA GLU A 12 -11.22 5.70 34.67
C GLU A 12 -11.64 7.17 34.55
N ALA A 13 -10.70 8.05 34.17
CA ALA A 13 -11.01 9.44 33.88
C ALA A 13 -11.59 9.57 32.47
N TYR A 14 -12.83 10.05 32.35
CA TYR A 14 -13.46 10.33 31.07
C TYR A 14 -13.23 11.78 30.66
N PHE A 15 -12.42 12.00 29.62
CA PHE A 15 -12.29 13.30 28.97
C PHE A 15 -13.34 13.46 27.87
N GLY A 16 -13.92 14.67 27.77
CA GLY A 16 -14.80 15.02 26.66
C GLY A 16 -14.06 15.09 25.32
N LYS A 17 -14.80 15.27 24.23
CA LYS A 17 -14.24 15.33 22.85
C LYS A 17 -13.33 16.55 22.60
N GLY A 18 -13.36 17.55 23.49
CA GLY A 18 -12.64 18.81 23.32
C GLY A 18 -13.28 19.73 22.29
N THR A 19 -13.05 21.04 22.43
CA THR A 19 -13.46 22.06 21.46
C THR A 19 -12.23 22.84 21.05
N LYS A 20 -12.01 22.95 19.74
CA LYS A 20 -10.94 23.78 19.18
C LYS A 20 -11.52 25.13 18.75
N LEU A 21 -10.82 26.21 19.08
CA LEU A 21 -11.15 27.56 18.65
C LEU A 21 -9.89 28.20 18.06
N THR A 22 -10.03 28.81 16.88
CA THR A 22 -8.96 29.59 16.24
C THR A 22 -9.43 31.03 16.12
N VAL A 23 -8.70 31.96 16.72
CA VAL A 23 -8.96 33.40 16.58
C VAL A 23 -8.37 33.86 15.25
N LEU A 24 -9.20 34.45 14.39
CA LEU A 24 -8.77 34.85 13.06
C LEU A 24 -7.82 36.06 13.11
N GLU A 25 -6.67 35.94 12.45
CA GLU A 25 -5.72 37.02 12.27
C GLU A 25 -6.30 38.15 11.38
N PRO A 26 -6.18 39.42 11.78
CA PRO A 26 -6.68 40.54 11.00
C PRO A 26 -6.00 40.63 9.62
N GLY A 27 -6.82 40.76 8.56
CA GLY A 27 -6.33 40.91 7.19
C GLY A 27 -5.97 39.60 6.47
N LEU A 28 -6.18 38.44 7.09
CA LEU A 28 -6.04 37.13 6.45
C LEU A 28 -7.41 36.53 6.15
N ASN A 29 -7.67 36.26 4.87
CA ASN A 29 -8.94 35.68 4.43
C ASN A 29 -8.92 34.15 4.59
N ILE A 30 -10.10 33.60 4.88
CA ILE A 30 -10.33 32.14 4.86
C ILE A 30 -9.97 31.61 3.47
N THR A 31 -9.13 30.58 3.43
CA THR A 31 -8.62 29.98 2.20
C THR A 31 -8.80 28.48 2.24
N GLU A 32 -9.32 27.93 1.15
CA GLU A 32 -9.70 26.53 1.02
C GLU A 32 -8.47 25.63 0.78
N PRO A 33 -8.49 24.36 1.25
CA PRO A 33 -7.38 23.44 1.04
C PRO A 33 -7.31 22.94 -0.40
N THR A 34 -6.11 23.00 -0.96
CA THR A 34 -5.79 22.23 -2.18
C THR A 34 -5.44 20.80 -1.77
N VAL A 35 -6.27 19.84 -2.18
CA VAL A 35 -6.08 18.41 -1.83
C VAL A 35 -5.44 17.67 -3.01
N THR A 36 -4.34 16.97 -2.74
CA THR A 36 -3.65 16.14 -3.71
C THR A 36 -3.27 14.79 -3.12
N VAL A 37 -3.51 13.72 -3.87
CA VAL A 37 -3.14 12.36 -3.47
C VAL A 37 -1.94 11.87 -4.28
N LEU A 38 -0.86 11.62 -3.57
CA LEU A 38 0.41 11.17 -4.10
C LEU A 38 0.50 9.64 -4.06
N ARG A 39 1.01 9.10 -5.18
CA ARG A 39 1.26 7.66 -5.32
C ARG A 39 2.40 7.20 -4.40
N PRO A 40 2.41 5.92 -3.99
CA PRO A 40 3.53 5.34 -3.27
C PRO A 40 4.86 5.50 -4.00
N SER A 41 5.94 5.66 -3.23
CA SER A 41 7.27 5.78 -3.80
C SER A 41 7.67 4.46 -4.51
N PRO A 42 8.19 4.51 -5.76
CA PRO A 42 8.70 3.32 -6.44
C PRO A 42 9.83 2.62 -5.66
N LYS A 43 10.56 3.38 -4.83
CA LYS A 43 11.66 2.91 -3.99
C LYS A 43 11.23 2.54 -2.58
N GLU A 44 9.92 2.52 -2.30
CA GLU A 44 9.42 2.08 -1.00
C GLU A 44 9.89 0.63 -0.75
N CYS A 45 10.78 0.48 0.23
CA CYS A 45 11.45 -0.79 0.52
C CYS A 45 10.41 -1.90 0.71
N LYS A 46 10.50 -2.97 -0.08
CA LYS A 46 9.55 -4.09 -0.05
C LYS A 46 9.43 -4.80 1.29
N TYR A 47 10.40 -4.63 2.19
CA TYR A 47 10.43 -5.26 3.51
C TYR A 47 11.47 -4.54 4.38
N ARG A 48 11.18 -4.28 5.66
CA ARG A 48 12.21 -3.91 6.63
C ARG A 48 12.74 -5.20 7.28
N SER A 49 14.00 -5.50 6.96
CA SER A 49 14.98 -6.31 7.71
C SER A 49 14.75 -7.82 7.88
N PRO A 50 15.52 -8.67 7.15
CA PRO A 50 15.84 -10.06 7.49
C PRO A 50 16.61 -10.27 8.81
N LYS A 51 16.68 -9.27 9.71
CA LYS A 51 17.58 -9.29 10.88
C LYS A 51 16.98 -9.89 12.16
N ASP A 52 15.69 -10.17 12.22
CA ASP A 52 15.10 -11.00 13.28
C ASP A 52 14.97 -12.46 12.82
N LYS A 53 16.13 -13.09 12.58
CA LYS A 53 16.24 -14.55 12.43
C LYS A 53 16.64 -15.21 13.76
N ARG A 54 16.19 -14.67 14.89
CA ARG A 54 16.44 -15.27 16.21
C ARG A 54 15.14 -15.47 16.96
N GLN A 55 14.43 -16.50 16.52
CA GLN A 55 13.53 -17.41 17.26
C GLN A 55 12.46 -17.86 16.28
N GLY A 56 12.31 -19.18 16.15
CA GLY A 56 11.38 -19.84 15.24
C GLY A 56 9.93 -19.60 15.64
N LYS A 57 9.47 -18.37 15.46
CA LYS A 57 8.05 -18.00 15.48
C LYS A 57 7.59 -17.96 14.03
N GLU A 58 6.45 -18.58 13.80
CA GLU A 58 5.67 -18.66 12.57
C GLU A 58 5.92 -17.47 11.63
N ARG A 59 6.12 -17.73 10.33
CA ARG A 59 6.31 -16.68 9.31
C ARG A 59 5.11 -15.76 9.34
N ASP A 60 5.22 -14.69 10.12
CA ASP A 60 4.31 -13.57 10.05
C ASP A 60 4.56 -12.95 8.67
N GLU A 61 3.72 -13.35 7.70
CA GLU A 61 3.67 -12.81 6.35
C GLU A 61 3.27 -11.34 6.46
N ARG A 62 4.18 -10.48 6.91
CA ARG A 62 4.02 -9.03 6.82
C ARG A 62 4.03 -8.68 5.35
N GLU A 63 2.86 -8.77 4.73
CA GLU A 63 2.64 -8.47 3.34
C GLU A 63 3.33 -7.16 2.98
N GLU A 64 3.98 -7.13 1.80
CA GLU A 64 4.57 -5.90 1.27
C GLU A 64 3.51 -4.78 1.38
N LYS A 65 3.82 -3.68 2.08
CA LYS A 65 2.89 -2.55 2.23
C LYS A 65 3.31 -1.40 1.31
N LYS A 66 2.34 -0.60 0.90
CA LYS A 66 2.51 0.62 0.11
C LYS A 66 1.90 1.81 0.85
N THR A 67 2.60 2.93 0.85
CA THR A 67 2.16 4.16 1.53
C THR A 67 1.67 5.16 0.51
N ILE A 68 0.38 5.45 0.53
CA ILE A 68 -0.26 6.53 -0.22
C ILE A 68 -0.25 7.78 0.68
N VAL A 69 -0.02 8.96 0.10
CA VAL A 69 0.04 10.21 0.88
C VAL A 69 -0.99 11.20 0.35
N CYS A 70 -1.83 11.73 1.22
CA CYS A 70 -2.69 12.87 0.93
C CYS A 70 -2.03 14.13 1.50
N VAL A 71 -1.96 15.16 0.67
CA VAL A 71 -1.46 16.48 1.03
C VAL A 71 -2.61 17.45 0.87
N ALA A 72 -2.95 18.15 1.96
CA ALA A 72 -3.82 19.31 1.92
C ALA A 72 -2.97 20.54 2.23
N SER A 73 -2.97 21.52 1.33
CA SER A 73 -2.07 22.67 1.43
C SER A 73 -2.78 24.00 1.19
N GLY A 74 -2.20 25.07 1.76
CA GLY A 74 -2.60 26.44 1.51
C GLY A 74 -3.90 26.85 2.20
N PHE A 75 -4.34 26.11 3.22
CA PHE A 75 -5.62 26.40 3.88
C PHE A 75 -5.46 27.28 5.11
N TYR A 76 -6.50 28.03 5.41
CA TYR A 76 -6.63 28.84 6.62
C TYR A 76 -8.11 29.03 6.94
N PRO A 77 -8.58 28.81 8.19
CA PRO A 77 -7.86 28.45 9.42
C PRO A 77 -7.49 26.95 9.49
N ASP A 78 -6.87 26.49 10.58
CA ASP A 78 -6.33 25.13 10.76
C ASP A 78 -7.37 24.05 11.16
N HIS A 79 -8.66 24.28 10.87
CA HIS A 79 -9.74 23.37 11.18
C HIS A 79 -9.97 22.39 10.04
N VAL A 80 -9.13 21.36 9.99
CA VAL A 80 -9.25 20.27 9.01
C VAL A 80 -9.29 18.89 9.66
N GLY A 81 -10.15 18.02 9.14
CA GLY A 81 -10.14 16.59 9.40
C GLY A 81 -9.84 15.85 8.11
N VAL A 82 -9.09 14.74 8.18
CA VAL A 82 -8.71 13.96 6.99
C VAL A 82 -9.22 12.54 7.13
N THR A 83 -9.99 12.07 6.16
CA THR A 83 -10.54 10.71 6.10
C THR A 83 -10.15 10.02 4.80
N TRP A 84 -10.10 8.69 4.82
CA TRP A 84 -9.78 7.87 3.66
C TRP A 84 -10.95 6.94 3.32
N LYS A 85 -11.21 6.76 2.02
CA LYS A 85 -12.16 5.78 1.51
C LYS A 85 -11.47 4.87 0.50
N ILE A 86 -11.72 3.57 0.60
CA ILE A 86 -11.25 2.58 -0.38
C ILE A 86 -12.49 1.99 -1.03
N ASP A 87 -12.59 2.06 -2.35
CA ASP A 87 -13.72 1.51 -3.14
C ASP A 87 -15.10 2.04 -2.75
N GLY A 88 -15.14 3.24 -2.15
CA GLY A 88 -16.38 3.88 -1.68
C GLY A 88 -16.77 3.52 -0.24
N ASP A 89 -16.17 2.47 0.32
CA ASP A 89 -16.33 2.12 1.73
C ASP A 89 -15.51 3.09 2.60
N GLU A 90 -16.17 3.65 3.62
CA GLU A 90 -15.52 4.51 4.58
C GLU A 90 -14.61 3.69 5.49
N ILE A 91 -13.30 3.85 5.32
CA ILE A 91 -12.37 3.52 6.39
C ILE A 91 -12.43 4.69 7.36
N VAL A 92 -13.40 4.61 8.27
CA VAL A 92 -13.54 5.60 9.32
C VAL A 92 -12.20 5.62 10.07
N VAL A 93 -11.52 6.75 10.01
CA VAL A 93 -10.44 7.12 10.93
C VAL A 93 -11.10 7.30 12.31
N LYS A 94 -11.52 6.19 12.92
CA LYS A 94 -11.79 6.14 14.35
C LYS A 94 -10.40 6.05 14.96
N ASP A 95 -9.97 7.18 15.51
CA ASP A 95 -9.02 7.32 16.60
C ASP A 95 -8.12 6.11 16.81
N LEU A 96 -6.84 6.27 16.44
CA LEU A 96 -5.69 5.61 17.06
C LEU A 96 -6.05 4.35 17.87
N TYR A 97 -5.95 3.18 17.21
CA TYR A 97 -6.08 1.83 17.78
C TYR A 97 -7.30 1.04 17.26
N LYS A 98 -7.24 0.56 16.01
CA LYS A 98 -7.71 -0.80 15.71
C LYS A 98 -7.22 -1.29 14.34
N ASP A 99 -6.64 -2.47 14.37
CA ASP A 99 -6.27 -3.36 13.27
C ASP A 99 -4.88 -3.16 12.61
N GLU A 100 -4.09 -4.24 12.62
CA GLU A 100 -2.64 -4.30 12.38
C GLU A 100 -2.25 -4.23 10.88
N THR A 101 -3.24 -4.15 10.00
CA THR A 101 -3.09 -4.19 8.55
C THR A 101 -2.97 -2.80 7.92
N THR A 102 -3.72 -1.81 8.41
CA THR A 102 -3.82 -0.47 7.80
C THR A 102 -3.43 0.60 8.82
N SER A 103 -2.22 1.15 8.69
CA SER A 103 -1.76 2.22 9.59
C SER A 103 -1.92 3.57 8.92
N VAL A 104 -2.79 4.40 9.47
CA VAL A 104 -2.94 5.80 9.07
C VAL A 104 -2.11 6.65 10.02
N ALA A 105 -1.08 7.32 9.49
CA ALA A 105 -0.31 8.28 10.25
C ALA A 105 -0.66 9.67 9.72
N THR A 106 -1.57 10.36 10.41
CA THR A 106 -1.76 11.80 10.23
C THR A 106 -0.51 12.48 10.75
N GLY A 107 0.23 13.17 9.89
CA GLY A 107 1.39 13.95 10.31
C GLY A 107 0.94 14.95 11.35
N SER A 108 1.44 14.79 12.58
CA SER A 108 1.20 15.73 13.65
C SER A 108 1.88 17.06 13.29
N VAL A 109 1.12 18.13 13.44
CA VAL A 109 1.49 19.54 13.29
C VAL A 109 1.38 20.03 11.84
N ALA A 110 0.33 20.82 11.60
CA ALA A 110 0.26 21.66 10.41
C ALA A 110 1.48 22.60 10.43
N LEU A 111 2.34 22.49 9.42
CA LEU A 111 3.48 23.40 9.29
C LEU A 111 2.92 24.75 8.81
N GLN A 112 3.15 25.80 9.59
CA GLN A 112 2.81 27.16 9.18
C GLN A 112 3.88 27.63 8.21
N GLU A 113 3.52 27.79 6.95
CA GLU A 113 4.36 28.35 5.90
C GLU A 113 3.63 29.60 5.42
N ASP A 114 4.24 30.79 5.59
CA ASP A 114 3.68 32.06 5.14
C ASP A 114 2.22 32.33 5.55
N LYS A 115 1.86 31.99 6.80
CA LYS A 115 0.53 32.15 7.44
C LYS A 115 -0.55 31.13 7.05
N TYR A 116 -0.26 30.23 6.10
CA TYR A 116 -1.15 29.15 5.71
C TYR A 116 -0.72 27.82 6.34
N TYR A 117 -1.67 26.89 6.42
CA TYR A 117 -1.46 25.57 7.00
C TYR A 117 -1.39 24.50 5.91
N ASN A 118 -0.50 23.53 6.15
CA ASN A 118 -0.34 22.34 5.33
C ASN A 118 -0.42 21.10 6.22
N ILE A 119 -1.23 20.11 5.87
CA ILE A 119 -1.32 18.82 6.57
C ILE A 119 -1.10 17.66 5.60
N THR A 120 -0.44 16.61 6.09
CA THR A 120 -0.27 15.38 5.33
C THR A 120 -0.85 14.18 6.09
N SER A 121 -1.58 13.33 5.39
CA SER A 121 -2.09 12.06 5.91
C SER A 121 -1.50 10.92 5.11
N ARG A 122 -1.00 9.89 5.79
CA ARG A 122 -0.37 8.72 5.16
C ARG A 122 -1.26 7.51 5.36
N LEU A 123 -1.69 6.87 4.27
CA LEU A 123 -2.45 5.63 4.27
C LEU A 123 -1.54 4.46 3.86
N ARG A 124 -1.28 3.52 4.78
CA ARG A 124 -0.55 2.29 4.46
C ARG A 124 -1.50 1.16 4.11
N VAL A 125 -1.42 0.67 2.88
CA VAL A 125 -2.24 -0.42 2.35
C VAL A 125 -1.38 -1.64 1.97
N PRO A 126 -1.93 -2.85 1.96
CA PRO A 126 -1.28 -4.01 1.36
C PRO A 126 -0.93 -3.75 -0.12
N ALA A 127 0.21 -4.26 -0.57
CA ALA A 127 0.65 -4.13 -1.95
C ALA A 127 -0.33 -4.84 -2.91
N LYS A 128 -0.98 -5.91 -2.47
CA LYS A 128 -2.04 -6.59 -3.22
C LYS A 128 -3.16 -5.61 -3.59
N ASP A 129 -3.58 -4.77 -2.64
CA ASP A 129 -4.61 -3.77 -2.84
C ASP A 129 -4.13 -2.64 -3.76
N TRP A 130 -2.93 -2.11 -3.52
CA TRP A 130 -2.34 -1.08 -4.38
C TRP A 130 -2.18 -1.55 -5.84
N PHE A 131 -1.83 -2.82 -6.04
CA PHE A 131 -1.62 -3.39 -7.36
C PHE A 131 -2.91 -3.87 -8.05
N THR A 132 -4.07 -3.59 -7.45
CA THR A 132 -5.39 -3.86 -8.04
C THR A 132 -5.88 -2.60 -8.74
N PHE A 133 -5.92 -2.61 -10.08
CA PHE A 133 -6.23 -1.43 -10.90
C PHE A 133 -7.62 -0.85 -10.66
N GLU A 134 -8.58 -1.68 -10.25
CA GLU A 134 -9.95 -1.26 -9.98
C GLU A 134 -10.11 -0.59 -8.62
N LYS A 135 -9.12 -0.74 -7.72
CA LYS A 135 -9.19 -0.16 -6.39
C LYS A 135 -9.01 1.35 -6.43
N LYS A 136 -9.98 2.08 -5.87
CA LYS A 136 -9.98 3.54 -5.77
C LYS A 136 -9.67 3.98 -4.35
N PHE A 137 -8.59 4.73 -4.19
CA PHE A 137 -8.19 5.35 -2.92
C PHE A 137 -8.56 6.82 -2.95
N THR A 138 -9.44 7.25 -2.05
CA THR A 138 -9.94 8.63 -1.98
C THR A 138 -9.56 9.24 -0.64
N CYS A 139 -8.94 10.40 -0.66
CA CYS A 139 -8.73 11.23 0.52
C CYS A 139 -9.82 12.31 0.56
N THR A 140 -10.46 12.51 1.69
CA THR A 140 -11.43 13.59 1.92
C THR A 140 -10.99 14.44 3.09
N VAL A 141 -10.90 15.74 2.87
CA VAL A 141 -10.55 16.75 3.86
C VAL A 141 -11.81 17.51 4.21
N SER A 142 -12.26 17.39 5.46
CA SER A 142 -13.35 18.20 6.02
C SER A 142 -12.78 19.51 6.53
N PHE A 143 -13.13 20.64 5.94
CA PHE A 143 -12.64 21.97 6.27
C PHE A 143 -13.78 22.85 6.79
N PHE A 144 -13.58 23.48 7.94
CA PHE A 144 -14.56 24.42 8.49
C PHE A 144 -14.19 25.85 8.13
N ASN A 145 -15.01 26.50 7.29
CA ASN A 145 -14.77 27.86 6.80
C ASN A 145 -15.23 28.96 7.79
N GLY A 146 -15.78 28.60 8.95
CA GLY A 146 -16.34 29.54 9.92
C GLY A 146 -17.86 29.50 10.03
N THR A 147 -18.57 29.10 8.97
CA THR A 147 -20.04 28.94 8.98
C THR A 147 -20.46 27.48 8.85
N HIS A 148 -19.84 26.73 7.94
CA HIS A 148 -20.17 25.34 7.68
C HIS A 148 -18.92 24.54 7.32
N THR A 149 -19.07 23.22 7.34
CA THR A 149 -18.00 22.29 6.96
C THR A 149 -18.15 21.92 5.49
N GLU A 150 -17.10 22.14 4.72
CA GLU A 150 -16.98 21.74 3.33
C GLU A 150 -16.01 20.55 3.18
N HIS A 151 -16.19 19.77 2.12
CA HIS A 151 -15.41 18.56 1.88
C HIS A 151 -14.66 18.65 0.56
N TYR A 152 -13.34 18.55 0.64
CA TYR A 152 -12.44 18.56 -0.51
C TYR A 152 -11.83 17.18 -0.66
N SER A 153 -11.87 16.60 -1.87
CA SER A 153 -11.36 15.26 -2.07
C SER A 153 -10.55 15.13 -3.34
N ASP A 154 -9.53 14.29 -3.27
CA ASP A 154 -8.81 13.81 -4.44
C ASP A 154 -8.68 12.28 -4.36
N SER A 155 -8.53 11.64 -5.52
CA SER A 155 -8.52 10.18 -5.62
C SER A 155 -7.53 9.67 -6.64
N ILE A 156 -6.93 8.53 -6.31
CA ILE A 156 -6.07 7.79 -7.23
C ILE A 156 -6.54 6.34 -7.34
N TYR A 157 -6.24 5.75 -8.49
CA TYR A 157 -6.49 4.35 -8.75
C TYR A 157 -5.21 3.52 -8.51
N GLY A 158 -5.41 2.28 -8.08
CA GLY A 158 -4.35 1.29 -8.06
C GLY A 158 -3.76 1.06 -9.45
N VAL A 159 -2.59 0.44 -9.51
CA VAL A 159 -1.84 0.23 -10.76
C VAL A 159 -1.62 -1.25 -11.02
N LYS A 160 -1.65 -1.69 -12.28
CA LYS A 160 -1.28 -3.08 -12.58
C LYS A 160 0.18 -3.36 -12.18
N ASP A 161 0.42 -4.49 -11.52
CA ASP A 161 1.77 -4.95 -11.21
C ASP A 161 2.51 -5.41 -12.49
N LYS A 162 3.11 -4.43 -13.19
CA LYS A 162 3.90 -4.67 -14.40
C LYS A 162 5.08 -5.62 -14.15
N ALA A 163 5.62 -5.66 -12.93
CA ALA A 163 6.76 -6.52 -12.59
C ALA A 163 6.34 -7.99 -12.52
N ARG A 164 5.23 -8.27 -11.83
CA ARG A 164 4.64 -9.61 -11.78
C ARG A 164 4.13 -10.07 -13.13
N GLU A 165 3.50 -9.19 -13.92
CA GLU A 165 3.06 -9.51 -15.28
C GLU A 165 4.24 -9.92 -16.18
N LYS A 166 5.33 -9.15 -16.15
CA LYS A 166 6.57 -9.48 -16.88
C LYS A 166 7.15 -10.82 -16.43
N TYR A 167 7.19 -11.09 -15.12
CA TYR A 167 7.66 -12.37 -14.59
C TYR A 167 6.81 -13.56 -15.03
N LEU A 168 5.49 -13.43 -14.98
CA LEU A 168 4.56 -14.47 -15.43
C LEU A 168 4.73 -14.76 -16.93
N ARG A 169 4.87 -13.72 -17.75
CA ARG A 169 5.12 -13.86 -19.19
C ARG A 169 6.44 -14.57 -19.46
N ILE A 170 7.53 -14.18 -18.79
CA ILE A 170 8.84 -14.85 -18.93
C ILE A 170 8.74 -16.32 -18.50
N THR A 171 8.12 -16.61 -17.36
CA THR A 171 7.97 -17.98 -16.87
C THR A 171 7.13 -18.84 -17.82
N GLN A 172 6.06 -18.30 -18.39
CA GLN A 172 5.21 -19.02 -19.33
C GLN A 172 5.93 -19.28 -20.66
N THR A 173 6.67 -18.31 -21.19
CA THR A 173 7.50 -18.53 -22.39
C THR A 173 8.59 -19.57 -22.16
N ALA A 174 9.21 -19.57 -20.98
CA ALA A 174 10.17 -20.61 -20.59
C ALA A 174 9.51 -22.00 -20.56
N LYS A 175 8.31 -22.15 -19.98
CA LYS A 175 7.58 -23.43 -19.98
C LYS A 175 7.32 -23.98 -21.39
N PHE A 176 6.89 -23.12 -22.32
CA PHE A 176 6.71 -23.51 -23.72
C PHE A 176 8.04 -23.94 -24.36
N SER A 177 9.14 -23.24 -24.08
CA SER A 177 10.46 -23.61 -24.58
C SER A 177 10.90 -24.99 -24.10
N TYR A 178 10.72 -25.30 -22.81
CA TYR A 178 11.04 -26.62 -22.25
C TYR A 178 10.20 -27.73 -22.89
N GLY A 179 8.91 -27.46 -23.15
CA GLY A 179 8.04 -28.40 -23.86
C GLY A 179 8.56 -28.76 -25.25
N VAL A 180 9.01 -27.76 -26.03
CA VAL A 180 9.61 -27.99 -27.35
C VAL A 180 10.89 -28.83 -27.26
N PHE A 181 11.76 -28.56 -26.27
CA PHE A 181 12.98 -29.35 -26.08
C PHE A 181 12.70 -30.81 -25.72
N ILE A 182 11.70 -31.07 -24.88
CA ILE A 182 11.29 -32.43 -24.50
C ILE A 182 10.75 -33.19 -25.72
N ILE A 183 9.85 -32.57 -26.50
CA ILE A 183 9.28 -33.19 -27.71
C ILE A 183 10.37 -33.51 -28.73
N LYS A 184 11.28 -32.56 -28.98
CA LYS A 184 12.43 -32.79 -29.87
C LYS A 184 13.29 -33.95 -29.38
N SER A 185 13.64 -33.97 -28.09
CA SER A 185 14.48 -35.02 -27.50
C SER A 185 13.83 -36.40 -27.61
N SER A 186 12.52 -36.51 -27.37
CA SER A 186 11.77 -37.77 -27.55
C SER A 186 11.75 -38.23 -29.00
N ALA A 187 11.58 -37.32 -29.97
CA ALA A 187 11.62 -37.66 -31.39
C ALA A 187 13.01 -38.14 -31.82
N TYR A 188 14.08 -37.49 -31.35
CA TYR A 188 15.46 -37.95 -31.58
C TYR A 188 15.68 -39.34 -30.98
N GLY A 189 15.21 -39.57 -29.75
CA GLY A 189 15.30 -40.88 -29.09
C GLY A 189 14.60 -41.99 -29.89
N ALA A 190 13.38 -41.74 -30.35
CA ALA A 190 12.62 -42.68 -31.18
C ALA A 190 13.30 -42.97 -32.52
N PHE A 191 13.86 -41.94 -33.17
CA PHE A 191 14.57 -42.07 -34.45
C PHE A 191 15.84 -42.91 -34.31
N VAL A 192 16.66 -42.65 -33.29
CA VAL A 192 17.88 -43.44 -33.02
C VAL A 192 17.53 -44.89 -32.69
N ALA A 193 16.51 -45.11 -31.85
CA ALA A 193 16.02 -46.46 -31.54
C ALA A 193 15.56 -47.22 -32.79
N PHE A 194 14.85 -46.55 -33.71
CA PHE A 194 14.41 -47.12 -34.98
C PHE A 194 15.61 -47.51 -35.88
N LEU A 195 16.63 -46.64 -35.99
CA LEU A 195 17.83 -46.94 -36.77
C LEU A 195 18.58 -48.16 -36.21
N VAL A 196 18.76 -48.23 -34.89
CA VAL A 196 19.41 -49.38 -34.22
C VAL A 196 18.62 -50.66 -34.48
N TRP A 197 17.29 -50.62 -34.32
CA TRP A 197 16.43 -51.77 -34.58
C TRP A 197 16.53 -52.28 -36.02
N ARG A 198 16.57 -51.36 -37.01
CA ARG A 198 16.72 -51.71 -38.42
C ARG A 198 18.09 -52.34 -38.72
N LEU A 199 19.17 -51.79 -38.16
CA LEU A 199 20.53 -52.32 -38.36
C LEU A 199 20.70 -53.71 -37.73
N GLN A 200 20.20 -53.93 -36.51
CA GLN A 200 20.23 -55.24 -35.85
C GLN A 200 19.46 -56.30 -36.65
N ARG A 201 18.29 -55.95 -37.22
CA ARG A 201 17.49 -56.86 -38.05
C ARG A 201 18.17 -57.18 -39.38
N SER A 202 18.93 -56.24 -39.96
CA SER A 202 19.71 -56.45 -41.17
C SER A 202 20.92 -57.37 -40.92
N ALA A 203 21.64 -57.18 -39.81
CA ALA A 203 22.78 -58.02 -39.45
C ALA A 203 22.36 -59.47 -39.15
N ARG A 204 21.18 -59.67 -38.54
CA ARG A 204 20.63 -61.01 -38.27
C ARG A 204 20.28 -61.79 -39.53
N LYS A 205 20.04 -61.12 -40.66
CA LYS A 205 19.74 -61.75 -41.96
C LYS A 205 20.97 -62.20 -42.74
N HIS A 206 22.18 -61.81 -42.32
CA HIS A 206 23.44 -62.13 -43.00
C HIS A 206 24.24 -63.24 -42.28
N ASN A 207 23.77 -63.70 -41.12
CA ASN A 207 24.41 -64.72 -40.29
C ASN A 207 23.58 -66.02 -40.18
N ASP A 208 22.51 -66.15 -40.97
CA ASP A 208 21.77 -67.39 -41.27
C ASP A 208 22.01 -67.73 -42.75
#